data_AF-A0A6L8A386-F1
#
_entry.id   AF-A0A6L8A386-F1
#
_cell.length_a   1.000
_cell.length_b   1.000
_cell.length_c   1.000
_cell.angle_alpha   90.00
_cell.angle_beta   90.00
_cell.angle_gamma   90.00
#
_symmetry.space_group_name_H-M   'P 1'
#
loop_
_entity.id
_entity.type
_entity.pdbx_description
1 polymer ?
#
loop_
_entity_poly.entity_id
_entity_poly.type
_entity_poly.pdbx_seq_one_letter_code
_entity_poly.pdbx_strand_id
1 'polypeptide(L)'
;MLARLSRSLDGWMVRWTGDGFDCIRKAWLDRAGPVGSEIRVVLSERSAAGRFGGLDRDGALILETAAGREIVHSGEVFSAGGR
;
A
#
# COMPACT_ATOMS: atom_id res chain seq x y z
N MET A 1 -2.12 -26.27 -4.13
CA MET A 1 -1.86 -24.82 -4.23
C MET A 1 -3.15 -24.00 -4.14
N LEU A 2 -4.10 -24.14 -5.08
CA LEU A 2 -5.34 -23.35 -5.09
C LEU A 2 -6.18 -23.45 -3.81
N ALA A 3 -6.36 -24.66 -3.26
CA ALA A 3 -7.10 -24.85 -2.01
C ALA A 3 -6.49 -24.10 -0.81
N ARG A 4 -5.16 -23.94 -0.79
CA ARG A 4 -4.45 -23.21 0.27
C ARG A 4 -4.63 -21.71 0.12
N LEU A 5 -4.60 -21.20 -1.12
CA LEU A 5 -4.89 -19.79 -1.41
C LEU A 5 -6.34 -19.45 -1.06
N SER A 6 -7.31 -20.27 -1.49
CA SER A 6 -8.73 -20.07 -1.19
C SER A 6 -8.97 -19.97 0.31
N ARG A 7 -8.48 -20.95 1.10
CA ARG A 7 -8.63 -20.93 2.55
C ARG A 7 -8.00 -19.70 3.21
N SER A 8 -6.86 -19.23 2.68
CA SER A 8 -6.23 -18.01 3.18
C SER A 8 -7.05 -16.77 2.84
N LEU A 9 -7.61 -16.68 1.63
CA LEU A 9 -8.49 -15.59 1.23
C LEU A 9 -9.76 -15.59 2.07
N ASP A 10 -10.39 -16.75 2.28
CA ASP A 10 -11.57 -16.91 3.15
C ASP A 10 -11.30 -16.38 4.55
N GLY A 11 -10.15 -16.73 5.13
CA GLY A 11 -9.73 -16.22 6.44
C GLY A 11 -9.58 -14.70 6.48
N TRP A 12 -9.04 -14.09 5.41
CA TRP A 12 -8.95 -12.63 5.31
C TRP A 12 -10.30 -11.96 5.06
N MET A 13 -11.19 -12.57 4.27
CA MET A 13 -12.55 -12.07 4.05
C MET A 13 -13.34 -12.03 5.36
N VAL A 14 -13.27 -13.09 6.17
CA VAL A 14 -13.94 -13.13 7.49
C VAL A 14 -13.41 -12.03 8.43
N ARG A 15 -12.10 -11.80 8.46
CA ARG A 15 -11.52 -10.70 9.27
C ARG A 15 -11.96 -9.33 8.77
N TRP A 16 -11.96 -9.13 7.46
CA TRP A 16 -12.38 -7.86 6.89
C TRP A 16 -13.85 -7.56 7.16
N THR A 17 -14.75 -8.55 7.05
CA THR A 17 -16.18 -8.36 7.33
C THR A 17 -16.51 -8.23 8.82
N GLY A 18 -15.71 -8.84 9.70
CA GLY A 18 -15.88 -8.74 11.16
C GLY A 18 -15.20 -7.52 11.80
N ASP A 19 -13.92 -7.32 11.50
CA ASP A 19 -13.05 -6.33 12.16
C ASP A 19 -12.86 -5.04 11.34
N GLY A 20 -13.34 -5.01 10.09
CA GLY A 20 -13.17 -3.89 9.17
C GLY A 20 -11.80 -3.85 8.48
N PHE A 21 -11.56 -2.78 7.72
CA PHE A 21 -10.38 -2.67 6.85
C PHE A 21 -9.06 -2.45 7.61
N ASP A 22 -9.08 -1.87 8.81
CA ASP A 22 -7.87 -1.54 9.55
C ASP A 22 -7.00 -2.77 9.86
N CYS A 23 -7.60 -3.95 10.04
CA CYS A 23 -6.86 -5.20 10.24
C CYS A 23 -6.03 -5.58 9.00
N ILE A 24 -6.60 -5.36 7.80
CA ILE A 24 -5.93 -5.59 6.51
C ILE A 24 -4.84 -4.55 6.30
N ARG A 25 -5.16 -3.28 6.55
CA ARG A 25 -4.21 -2.17 6.42
C ARG A 25 -2.97 -2.38 7.28
N LYS A 26 -3.14 -2.76 8.55
CA LYS A 26 -2.02 -3.08 9.46
C LYS A 26 -1.18 -4.23 8.90
N ALA A 27 -1.81 -5.33 8.52
CA ALA A 27 -1.10 -6.48 7.98
C ALA A 27 -0.36 -6.15 6.67
N TRP A 28 -0.92 -5.29 5.83
CA TRP A 28 -0.28 -4.83 4.61
C TRP A 28 0.96 -3.97 4.93
N LEU A 29 0.83 -3.00 5.84
CA LEU A 29 1.95 -2.14 6.27
C LEU A 29 3.10 -2.91 6.91
N ASP A 30 2.81 -3.97 7.67
CA ASP A 30 3.83 -4.87 8.23
C ASP A 30 4.68 -5.56 7.14
N ARG A 31 4.21 -5.56 5.88
CA ARG A 31 4.83 -6.25 4.72
C ARG A 31 5.27 -5.30 3.59
N ALA A 32 4.79 -4.06 3.58
CA ALA A 32 4.94 -3.11 2.47
C ALA A 32 6.35 -2.53 2.31
N GLY A 33 7.22 -2.74 3.29
CA GLY A 33 8.53 -2.09 3.39
C GLY A 33 8.53 -0.94 4.40
N PRO A 34 9.70 -0.33 4.66
CA PRO A 34 9.85 0.66 5.71
C PRO A 34 9.17 1.98 5.35
N VAL A 35 8.38 2.54 6.27
CA VAL A 35 7.94 3.93 6.16
C VAL A 35 9.16 4.84 6.11
N GLY A 36 9.14 5.80 5.19
CA GLY A 36 10.21 6.74 4.95
C GLY A 36 11.22 6.32 3.88
N SER A 37 11.10 5.12 3.30
CA SER A 37 11.89 4.71 2.14
C SER A 37 11.55 5.54 0.91
N GLU A 38 12.55 5.83 0.08
CA GLU A 38 12.34 6.52 -1.20
C GLU A 38 11.61 5.61 -2.19
N ILE A 39 10.55 6.16 -2.77
CA ILE A 39 9.73 5.50 -3.78
C ILE A 39 9.44 6.46 -4.93
N ARG A 40 9.18 5.87 -6.10
CA ARG A 40 8.60 6.55 -7.26
C ARG A 40 7.24 5.92 -7.55
N VAL A 41 6.27 6.77 -7.84
CA VAL A 41 4.92 6.35 -8.23
C VAL A 41 4.67 6.82 -9.65
N VAL A 42 4.27 5.90 -10.53
CA VAL A 42 3.81 6.22 -11.89
C VAL A 42 2.28 6.22 -11.88
N LEU A 43 1.72 7.37 -12.23
CA LEU A 43 0.29 7.61 -12.41
C LEU A 43 0.00 7.68 -13.92
N SER A 44 -1.27 7.75 -14.31
CA SER A 44 -1.69 7.79 -15.72
C SER A 44 -1.01 8.90 -16.53
N GLU A 45 -0.91 10.11 -15.97
CA GLU A 45 -0.44 11.31 -16.70
C GLU A 45 0.93 11.82 -16.23
N ARG A 46 1.46 11.30 -15.10
CA ARG A 46 2.71 11.80 -14.51
C ARG A 46 3.39 10.76 -13.64
N SER A 47 4.64 11.04 -13.29
CA SER A 47 5.32 10.35 -12.19
C SER A 47 5.54 11.31 -11.02
N ALA A 48 5.52 10.76 -9.81
CA ALA A 48 5.83 11.46 -8.57
C ALA A 48 6.92 10.69 -7.82
N ALA A 49 7.82 11.42 -7.17
CA ALA A 49 8.86 10.83 -6.33
C ALA A 49 8.77 11.42 -4.93
N GLY A 50 9.06 10.60 -3.93
CA GLY A 50 8.96 11.00 -2.53
C GLY A 50 9.26 9.83 -1.61
N ARG A 51 8.83 9.96 -0.36
CA ARG A 51 9.00 8.93 0.66
C ARG A 51 7.68 8.21 0.92
N PHE A 52 7.76 6.90 1.11
CA PHE A 52 6.61 6.07 1.46
C PHE A 52 6.09 6.44 2.85
N GLY A 53 4.91 7.06 2.92
CA GLY A 53 4.26 7.47 4.17
C GLY A 53 3.34 6.40 4.77
N GLY A 54 3.23 5.23 4.13
CA GLY A 54 2.24 4.21 4.47
C GLY A 54 0.96 4.32 3.63
N LEU A 55 -0.10 3.70 4.13
CA LEU A 55 -1.45 3.84 3.59
C LEU A 55 -2.28 4.67 4.57
N ASP A 56 -3.18 5.51 4.07
CA ASP A 56 -4.19 6.13 4.91
C ASP A 56 -5.30 5.14 5.29
N ARG A 57 -6.32 5.63 6.01
CA ARG A 57 -7.43 4.80 6.52
C ARG A 57 -8.30 4.21 5.40
N ASP A 58 -8.28 4.81 4.22
CA ASP A 58 -9.08 4.41 3.06
C ASP A 58 -8.26 3.52 2.10
N GLY A 59 -7.00 3.25 2.46
CA GLY A 59 -6.09 2.37 1.71
C GLY A 59 -5.29 3.09 0.63
N ALA A 60 -5.37 4.41 0.54
CA ALA A 60 -4.60 5.19 -0.42
C ALA A 60 -3.15 5.35 0.04
N LEU A 61 -2.21 5.31 -0.90
CA LEU A 61 -0.80 5.55 -0.65
C LEU A 61 -0.59 6.99 -0.20
N ILE A 62 0.11 7.14 0.92
CA ILE A 62 0.61 8.44 1.38
C ILE A 62 2.02 8.60 0.79
N LEU A 63 2.20 9.60 -0.07
CA LEU A 63 3.50 9.97 -0.62
C LEU A 63 3.95 11.30 -0.03
N GLU A 64 5.04 11.27 0.74
CA GLU A 64 5.64 12.47 1.30
C GLU A 64 6.62 13.06 0.27
N THR A 65 6.22 14.16 -0.40
CA THR A 65 7.03 14.84 -1.43
C THR A 65 7.67 16.11 -0.87
N ALA A 66 8.59 16.71 -1.63
CA ALA A 66 9.15 18.03 -1.29
C ALA A 66 8.10 19.15 -1.26
N ALA A 67 6.99 19.00 -2.00
CA ALA A 67 5.88 19.95 -2.01
C ALA A 67 4.84 19.68 -0.91
N GLY A 68 5.03 18.60 -0.13
CA GLY A 68 4.12 18.17 0.92
C GLY A 68 3.53 16.78 0.66
N ARG A 69 2.55 16.44 1.49
CA ARG A 69 1.88 15.14 1.47
C ARG A 69 0.90 15.04 0.31
N GLU A 70 1.05 13.99 -0.49
CA GLU A 70 0.15 13.64 -1.59
C GLU A 70 -0.55 12.31 -1.28
N ILE A 71 -1.85 12.21 -1.62
CA ILE A 71 -2.64 10.98 -1.48
C ILE A 71 -2.85 10.38 -2.87
N VAL A 72 -2.39 9.14 -3.05
CA VAL A 72 -2.47 8.41 -4.32
C VAL A 72 -3.38 7.19 -4.15
N HIS A 73 -4.53 7.20 -4.82
CA HIS A 73 -5.49 6.09 -4.77
C HIS A 73 -5.06 4.89 -5.62
N SER A 74 -4.32 5.12 -6.70
CA SER A 74 -3.86 4.07 -7.61
C SER A 74 -2.64 4.53 -8.42
N GLY A 75 -1.79 3.57 -8.77
CA GLY A 75 -0.56 3.79 -9.54
C GLY A 75 0.39 2.61 -9.40
N GLU A 76 1.49 2.65 -10.14
CA GLU A 76 2.57 1.67 -10.02
C GLU A 76 3.66 2.23 -9.09
N VAL A 77 4.10 1.43 -8.12
CA VAL A 77 5.07 1.86 -7.10
C VAL A 77 6.41 1.15 -7.32
N PHE A 78 7.47 1.94 -7.43
CA PHE A 78 8.84 1.49 -7.60
C PHE A 78 9.67 1.91 -6.39
N SER A 79 10.46 0.97 -5.83
CA SER A 79 11.42 1.29 -4.76
C SER A 79 12.71 1.84 -5.37
N ALA A 80 13.46 2.66 -4.62
CA ALA A 80 14.72 3.25 -5.09
C ALA A 80 15.82 2.23 -5.51
N GLY A 81 15.65 0.94 -5.19
CA GLY A 81 16.56 -0.16 -5.60
C GLY A 81 16.00 -1.12 -6.65
N GLY A 82 14.77 -0.90 -7.15
CA GLY A 82 14.15 -1.78 -8.12
C GLY A 82 14.56 -1.44 -9.55
N ARG A 83 15.26 -2.37 -10.22
CA ARG A 83 15.31 -2.44 -11.68
C ARG A 83 13.92 -2.70 -12.25
#